data_AF-A0A8B7ZZK2-F1
#
_entry.id   AF-A0A8B7ZZK2-F1
#
_cell.length_a   1.000
_cell.length_b   1.000
_cell.length_c   1.000
_cell.angle_alpha   90.00
_cell.angle_beta   90.00
_cell.angle_gamma   90.00
#
_symmetry.space_group_name_H-M   'P 1'
#
loop_
_entity.id
_entity.type
_entity.pdbx_description
1 polymer ?
#
loop_
_entity_poly.entity_id
_entity_poly.type
_entity_poly.pdbx_seq_one_letter_code
_entity_poly.pdbx_strand_id
1 'polypeptide(L)'
;MTTLLVVNTIQAILVLLRHPETSAISLNYVPRITFPAVTVCNINLLRNSALDESVIPTLAAIYLEDRSDSTGFDFGPVDALYHYPNGSDSLETIFNASHQIEDMLFRCRWRHEKCSAANFTRRLTDHGVCYTFNDPPDEQDALQVQNPGSSNGLFMRLNIEQDLYTYGESTSAGIKGFVAVQFPAGLQR
;
A
#
# COMPACT_ATOMS: atom_id res chain seq x y z
N MET A 1 35.04 29.76 -43.38
CA MET A 1 33.93 28.86 -43.79
C MET A 1 33.99 27.49 -43.12
N THR A 2 35.16 26.86 -42.98
CA THR A 2 35.31 25.50 -42.39
C THR A 2 35.19 25.44 -40.86
N THR A 3 35.66 26.45 -40.13
CA THR A 3 35.58 26.50 -38.65
C THR A 3 34.14 26.51 -38.13
N LEU A 4 33.26 27.26 -38.79
CA LEU A 4 31.84 27.34 -38.45
C LEU A 4 31.14 25.98 -38.61
N LEU A 5 31.55 25.19 -39.61
CA LEU A 5 31.02 23.86 -39.84
C LEU A 5 31.44 22.90 -38.72
N VAL A 6 32.71 22.92 -38.31
CA VAL A 6 33.25 22.08 -37.22
C VAL A 6 32.59 22.38 -35.88
N VAL A 7 32.34 23.65 -35.57
CA VAL A 7 31.66 24.02 -34.31
C VAL A 7 30.22 23.51 -34.31
N ASN A 8 29.48 23.67 -35.41
CA ASN A 8 28.09 23.18 -35.51
C ASN A 8 28.00 21.65 -35.43
N THR A 9 28.92 20.92 -36.05
CA THR A 9 28.92 19.45 -35.98
C THR A 9 29.28 18.94 -34.59
N ILE A 10 30.28 19.53 -33.92
CA ILE A 10 30.60 19.19 -32.53
C ILE A 10 29.39 19.48 -31.64
N GLN A 11 28.71 20.61 -31.81
CA GLN A 11 27.55 20.98 -31.01
C GLN A 11 26.36 20.03 -31.23
N ALA A 12 26.10 19.61 -32.47
CA ALA A 12 25.07 18.61 -32.78
C ALA A 12 25.41 17.23 -32.17
N ILE A 13 26.68 16.80 -32.24
CA ILE A 13 27.14 15.56 -31.61
C ILE A 13 26.99 15.65 -30.08
N LEU A 14 27.37 16.76 -29.46
CA LEU A 14 27.20 16.98 -28.02
C LEU A 14 25.74 16.99 -27.60
N VAL A 15 24.83 17.48 -28.44
CA VAL A 15 23.37 17.40 -28.18
C VAL A 15 22.89 15.96 -28.34
N LEU A 16 23.33 15.22 -29.34
CA LEU A 16 22.95 13.81 -29.53
C LEU A 16 23.45 12.92 -28.39
N LEU A 17 24.68 13.11 -27.93
CA LEU A 17 25.29 12.39 -26.80
C LEU A 17 24.66 12.75 -25.44
N ARG A 18 23.81 13.78 -25.38
CA ARG A 18 22.99 14.10 -24.21
C ARG A 18 21.65 13.35 -24.18
N HIS A 19 21.34 12.57 -25.21
CA HIS A 19 20.08 11.81 -25.33
C HIS A 19 18.84 12.65 -24.99
N PRO A 20 18.57 13.74 -25.73
CA PRO A 20 17.39 14.57 -25.48
C PRO A 20 16.12 13.80 -25.85
N GLU A 21 15.28 13.54 -24.86
CA GLU A 21 13.97 12.93 -25.03
C GLU A 21 12.87 13.99 -24.97
N THR A 22 11.80 13.79 -25.74
CA THR A 22 10.61 14.65 -25.71
C THR A 22 9.38 13.82 -25.34
N SER A 23 8.60 14.28 -24.36
CA SER A 23 7.34 13.62 -24.00
C SER A 23 6.20 14.09 -24.90
N ALA A 24 5.31 13.16 -25.28
CA ALA A 24 4.06 13.44 -25.97
C ALA A 24 2.89 13.07 -25.07
N ILE A 25 1.92 13.98 -24.92
CA ILE A 25 0.72 13.76 -24.11
C ILE A 25 -0.44 13.43 -25.06
N SER A 26 -1.11 12.30 -24.80
CA SER A 26 -2.31 11.89 -25.54
C SER A 26 -3.39 11.45 -24.55
N LEU A 27 -4.64 11.78 -24.86
CA LEU A 27 -5.80 11.42 -24.05
C LEU A 27 -6.59 10.34 -24.76
N ASN A 28 -6.68 9.17 -24.15
CA ASN A 28 -7.46 8.04 -24.66
C ASN A 28 -8.74 7.87 -23.84
N TYR A 29 -9.89 7.94 -24.51
CA TYR A 29 -11.19 7.75 -23.90
C TYR A 29 -11.63 6.29 -24.07
N VAL A 30 -11.49 5.51 -23.00
CA VAL A 30 -11.91 4.10 -22.97
C VAL A 30 -13.27 3.95 -22.29
N PRO A 31 -14.13 3.02 -22.75
CA PRO A 31 -15.48 2.83 -22.20
C PRO A 31 -15.48 2.19 -20.79
N ARG A 32 -14.36 1.55 -20.41
CA ARG A 32 -14.15 0.96 -19.09
C ARG A 32 -12.72 1.19 -18.66
N ILE A 33 -12.55 1.54 -17.40
CA ILE A 33 -11.23 1.68 -16.75
C ILE A 33 -11.16 0.70 -15.58
N THR A 34 -10.01 0.09 -15.35
CA THR A 34 -9.77 -0.70 -14.14
C THR A 34 -9.84 0.22 -12.93
N PHE A 35 -10.63 -0.17 -11.92
CA PHE A 35 -10.66 0.55 -10.65
C PHE A 35 -9.36 0.23 -9.91
N PRO A 36 -8.70 1.23 -9.29
CA PRO A 36 -7.46 0.96 -8.58
C PRO A 36 -7.69 0.06 -7.37
N ALA A 37 -6.61 -0.54 -6.87
CA ALA A 37 -6.60 -1.16 -5.56
C ALA A 37 -6.62 -0.04 -4.50
N VAL A 38 -7.51 -0.16 -3.51
CA VAL A 38 -7.66 0.82 -2.43
C VAL A 38 -7.30 0.14 -1.11
N THR A 39 -6.15 0.50 -0.55
CA THR A 39 -5.67 -0.03 0.73
C THR A 39 -6.00 0.93 1.86
N VAL A 40 -6.54 0.42 2.94
CA VAL A 40 -6.79 1.17 4.18
C VAL A 40 -6.06 0.51 5.35
N CYS A 41 -5.36 1.33 6.13
CA CYS A 41 -4.56 0.92 7.27
C CYS A 41 -4.93 1.74 8.49
N ASN A 42 -5.22 1.09 9.62
CA ASN A 42 -5.32 1.80 10.89
C ASN A 42 -3.91 2.24 11.31
N ILE A 43 -3.76 3.49 11.76
CA ILE A 43 -2.43 3.98 12.18
C ILE A 43 -1.98 3.39 13.52
N ASN A 44 -2.91 2.84 14.29
CA ASN A 44 -2.61 2.02 15.44
C ASN A 44 -2.37 0.58 14.98
N LEU A 45 -1.16 0.08 15.27
CA LEU A 45 -0.72 -1.24 14.79
C LEU A 45 -1.50 -2.39 15.46
N LEU A 46 -1.69 -2.30 16.78
CA LEU A 46 -2.27 -3.34 17.61
C LEU A 46 -3.38 -2.80 18.49
N ARG A 47 -4.44 -3.57 18.70
CA ARG A 47 -5.49 -3.22 19.66
C ARG A 47 -4.96 -3.39 21.07
N ASN A 48 -5.25 -2.42 21.94
CA ASN A 48 -4.86 -2.47 23.35
C ASN A 48 -5.44 -3.70 24.08
N SER A 49 -6.63 -4.15 23.68
CA SER A 49 -7.32 -5.32 24.21
C SER A 49 -6.68 -6.65 23.80
N ALA A 50 -5.82 -6.64 22.79
CA ALA A 50 -5.10 -7.81 22.31
C ALA A 50 -3.65 -7.87 22.81
N LEU A 51 -3.25 -6.96 23.69
CA LEU A 51 -1.93 -6.99 24.33
C LEU A 51 -1.94 -8.02 25.48
N ASP A 52 -1.45 -9.22 25.17
CA ASP A 52 -1.25 -10.31 26.13
C ASP A 52 0.20 -10.83 26.08
N GLU A 53 0.60 -11.70 27.02
CA GLU A 53 1.95 -12.26 27.12
C GLU A 53 2.41 -12.94 25.82
N SER A 54 1.48 -13.48 25.03
CA SER A 54 1.76 -14.11 23.73
C SER A 54 2.27 -13.14 22.66
N VAL A 55 1.91 -11.85 22.76
CA VAL A 55 2.28 -10.82 21.77
C VAL A 55 3.61 -10.14 22.12
N ILE A 56 4.07 -10.27 23.37
CA ILE A 56 5.31 -9.65 23.86
C ILE A 56 6.55 -10.02 23.03
N PRO A 57 6.80 -11.29 22.67
CA PRO A 57 7.96 -11.66 21.85
C PRO A 57 7.94 -10.98 20.48
N THR A 58 6.76 -10.91 19.87
CA THR A 58 6.57 -10.29 18.57
C THR A 58 6.73 -8.78 18.63
N LEU A 59 6.24 -8.13 19.69
CA LEU A 59 6.47 -6.72 19.96
C LEU A 59 7.95 -6.40 20.19
N ALA A 60 8.67 -7.27 20.90
CA ALA A 60 10.11 -7.13 21.09
C ALA A 60 10.87 -7.18 19.76
N ALA A 61 10.47 -8.08 18.84
CA ALA A 61 11.07 -8.16 17.51
C ALA A 61 10.81 -6.89 16.66
N ILE A 62 9.66 -6.23 16.84
CA ILE A 62 9.30 -5.01 16.09
C ILE A 62 10.02 -3.77 16.66
N TYR A 63 10.08 -3.63 17.99
CA TYR A 63 10.45 -2.37 18.65
C TYR A 63 11.81 -2.38 19.37
N LEU A 64 12.33 -3.55 19.77
CA LEU A 64 13.49 -3.65 20.66
C LEU A 64 14.74 -4.22 19.99
N GLU A 65 14.65 -4.65 18.73
CA GLU A 65 15.80 -5.18 18.01
C GLU A 65 16.64 -4.03 17.43
N ASP A 66 17.78 -3.75 18.07
CA ASP A 66 18.75 -2.72 17.66
C ASP A 66 19.40 -3.09 16.32
N ARG A 67 18.85 -2.57 15.21
CA ARG A 67 19.29 -2.85 13.82
C ARG A 67 20.55 -2.08 13.43
N SER A 68 21.60 -2.14 14.25
CA SER A 68 22.89 -1.49 14.01
C SER A 68 23.76 -2.21 12.96
N ASP A 69 23.44 -3.43 12.52
CA ASP A 69 24.41 -4.30 11.81
C ASP A 69 23.86 -5.03 10.57
N SER A 70 23.03 -4.37 9.74
CA SER A 70 22.70 -4.91 8.43
C SER A 70 23.00 -3.92 7.32
N THR A 71 23.87 -4.32 6.40
CA THR A 71 24.22 -3.65 5.14
C THR A 71 23.06 -3.63 4.12
N GLY A 72 21.82 -3.77 4.59
CA GLY A 72 20.60 -3.91 3.80
C GLY A 72 19.62 -2.78 4.03
N PHE A 73 18.78 -2.54 3.02
CA PHE A 73 17.73 -1.51 3.03
C PHE A 73 16.72 -1.79 4.15
N ASP A 74 16.53 -0.85 5.07
CA ASP A 74 15.55 -0.95 6.15
C ASP A 74 14.14 -0.69 5.60
N PHE A 75 13.32 -1.73 5.50
CA PHE A 75 11.93 -1.64 5.06
C PHE A 75 10.94 -1.39 6.22
N GLY A 76 11.46 -1.14 7.43
CA GLY A 76 10.68 -0.74 8.59
C GLY A 76 10.35 -1.88 9.57
N PRO A 77 9.64 -1.57 10.66
CA PRO A 77 9.49 -2.43 11.84
C PRO A 77 8.80 -3.77 11.57
N VAL A 78 8.03 -3.83 10.47
CA VAL A 78 7.16 -4.95 10.12
C VAL A 78 7.88 -5.97 9.21
N ASP A 79 8.96 -5.58 8.55
CA ASP A 79 9.78 -6.48 7.71
C ASP A 79 10.55 -7.53 8.55
N ALA A 80 10.83 -7.18 9.82
CA ALA A 80 11.44 -8.09 10.79
C ALA A 80 10.65 -9.39 11.00
N LEU A 81 9.32 -9.35 10.80
CA LEU A 81 8.42 -10.48 11.03
C LEU A 81 8.54 -11.58 9.98
N TYR A 82 8.98 -11.23 8.76
CA TYR A 82 9.27 -12.20 7.71
C TYR A 82 10.57 -12.96 7.96
N HIS A 83 11.49 -12.38 8.72
CA HIS A 83 12.83 -12.92 8.97
C HIS A 83 12.99 -13.54 10.37
N TYR A 84 11.96 -13.45 11.23
CA TYR A 84 11.97 -14.00 12.59
C TYR A 84 11.83 -15.54 12.59
N PRO A 85 12.57 -16.29 13.44
CA PRO A 85 12.36 -17.72 13.59
C PRO A 85 10.92 -18.00 14.05
N ASN A 86 10.20 -18.89 13.36
CA ASN A 86 8.74 -19.09 13.49
C ASN A 86 7.90 -17.89 13.00
N GLY A 87 8.36 -17.18 11.96
CA GLY A 87 7.68 -16.01 11.39
C GLY A 87 6.20 -16.21 11.06
N SER A 88 5.76 -17.41 10.64
CA SER A 88 4.33 -17.68 10.38
C SER A 88 3.44 -17.53 11.61
N ASP A 89 3.93 -17.97 12.78
CA ASP A 89 3.21 -17.88 14.06
C ASP A 89 3.16 -16.42 14.55
N SER A 90 4.26 -15.69 14.37
CA SER A 90 4.34 -14.26 14.66
C SER A 90 3.45 -13.41 13.74
N LEU A 91 3.34 -13.77 12.45
CA LEU A 91 2.44 -13.12 11.50
C LEU A 91 0.97 -13.34 11.87
N GLU A 92 0.59 -14.56 12.23
CA GLU A 92 -0.77 -14.85 12.69
C GLU A 92 -1.09 -14.10 13.98
N THR A 93 -0.15 -14.06 14.92
CA THR A 93 -0.27 -13.32 16.18
C THR A 93 -0.57 -11.84 15.92
N ILE A 94 0.19 -11.18 15.03
CA ILE A 94 -0.07 -9.79 14.66
C ILE A 94 -1.39 -9.60 13.94
N PHE A 95 -1.72 -10.48 13.00
CA PHE A 95 -2.99 -10.39 12.30
C PHE A 95 -4.17 -10.45 13.26
N ASN A 96 -4.10 -11.30 14.29
CA ASN A 96 -5.14 -11.41 15.31
C ASN A 96 -5.13 -10.22 16.29
N ALA A 97 -3.95 -9.73 16.65
CA ALA A 97 -3.81 -8.60 17.58
C ALA A 97 -4.13 -7.22 16.93
N SER A 98 -4.03 -7.12 15.61
CA SER A 98 -4.37 -5.92 14.84
C SER A 98 -5.88 -5.67 14.71
N HIS A 99 -6.24 -4.50 14.20
CA HIS A 99 -7.63 -4.13 13.92
C HIS A 99 -8.24 -5.01 12.81
N GLN A 100 -9.45 -5.54 13.05
CA GLN A 100 -10.16 -6.35 12.06
C GLN A 100 -11.03 -5.48 11.15
N ILE A 101 -11.10 -5.82 9.87
CA ILE A 101 -11.90 -5.05 8.90
C ILE A 101 -13.39 -5.14 9.20
N GLU A 102 -13.86 -6.25 9.78
CA GLU A 102 -15.23 -6.48 10.19
C GLU A 102 -15.68 -5.44 11.23
N ASP A 103 -14.79 -5.07 12.15
CA ASP A 103 -15.06 -4.11 13.23
C ASP A 103 -14.88 -2.66 12.75
N MET A 104 -13.92 -2.43 11.84
CA MET A 104 -13.68 -1.12 11.26
C MET A 104 -14.71 -0.73 10.18
N LEU A 105 -15.22 -1.67 9.38
CA LEU A 105 -16.06 -1.36 8.20
C LEU A 105 -17.54 -1.15 8.56
N PHE A 106 -17.90 0.05 8.99
CA PHE A 106 -19.27 0.39 9.35
C PHE A 106 -20.25 0.39 8.15
N ARG A 107 -19.84 0.90 7.00
CA ARG A 107 -20.68 0.90 5.77
C ARG A 107 -19.81 0.84 4.53
N CYS A 108 -20.15 -0.05 3.60
CA CYS A 108 -19.45 -0.21 2.32
C CYS A 108 -20.44 -0.22 1.16
N ARG A 109 -20.12 0.50 0.09
CA ARG A 109 -20.82 0.41 -1.19
C ARG A 109 -19.81 0.41 -2.33
N TRP A 110 -19.95 -0.55 -3.23
CA TRP A 110 -19.27 -0.56 -4.51
C TRP A 110 -20.31 -0.25 -5.58
N ARG A 111 -20.18 0.92 -6.21
CA ARG A 111 -21.23 1.48 -7.08
C ARG A 111 -22.57 1.61 -6.32
N HIS A 112 -23.56 0.84 -6.74
CA HIS A 112 -24.90 0.81 -6.15
C HIS A 112 -25.12 -0.44 -5.29
N GLU A 113 -24.14 -1.34 -5.21
CA GLU A 113 -24.21 -2.59 -4.48
C GLU A 113 -23.56 -2.47 -3.09
N LYS A 114 -24.08 -3.25 -2.14
CA LYS A 114 -23.45 -3.38 -0.81
C LYS A 114 -22.19 -4.25 -0.94
N CYS A 115 -21.10 -3.82 -0.33
CA CYS A 115 -19.90 -4.64 -0.11
C CYS A 115 -19.74 -4.98 1.37
N SER A 116 -18.87 -5.92 1.68
CA SER A 116 -18.56 -6.37 3.04
C SER A 116 -17.05 -6.56 3.22
N ALA A 117 -16.65 -6.92 4.44
CA ALA A 117 -15.29 -7.29 4.79
C ALA A 117 -14.68 -8.35 3.85
N ALA A 118 -15.50 -9.29 3.34
CA ALA A 118 -15.06 -10.33 2.42
C ALA A 118 -14.54 -9.80 1.06
N ASN A 119 -14.80 -8.54 0.73
CA ASN A 119 -14.27 -7.90 -0.48
C ASN A 119 -12.88 -7.27 -0.27
N PHE A 120 -12.28 -7.44 0.91
CA PHE A 120 -10.98 -6.88 1.25
C PHE A 120 -9.97 -7.99 1.50
N THR A 121 -8.79 -7.85 0.90
CA THR A 121 -7.65 -8.73 1.13
C THR A 121 -6.79 -8.16 2.25
N ARG A 122 -6.53 -8.94 3.30
CA ARG A 122 -5.61 -8.55 4.37
C ARG A 122 -4.17 -8.60 3.88
N ARG A 123 -3.43 -7.51 4.05
CA ARG A 123 -2.02 -7.35 3.64
C ARG A 123 -1.21 -6.82 4.81
N LEU A 124 0.04 -7.27 4.92
CA LEU A 124 1.02 -6.69 5.82
C LEU A 124 1.85 -5.66 5.05
N THR A 125 2.00 -4.47 5.62
CA THR A 125 2.72 -3.33 5.03
C THR A 125 3.65 -2.72 6.06
N ASP A 126 4.45 -1.73 5.65
CA ASP A 126 5.24 -0.87 6.55
C ASP A 126 4.38 -0.10 7.57
N HIS A 127 3.10 0.11 7.25
CA HIS A 127 2.11 0.72 8.15
C HIS A 127 1.33 -0.30 8.99
N GLY A 128 1.74 -1.57 8.99
CA GLY A 128 1.10 -2.64 9.75
C GLY A 128 0.09 -3.43 8.93
N VAL A 129 -0.93 -3.95 9.61
CA VAL A 129 -1.98 -4.76 9.00
C VAL A 129 -3.01 -3.87 8.33
N CYS A 130 -3.16 -4.07 7.02
CA CYS A 130 -4.02 -3.28 6.16
C CYS A 130 -4.99 -4.14 5.37
N TYR A 131 -5.99 -3.50 4.79
CA TYR A 131 -7.04 -4.15 4.02
C TYR A 131 -7.15 -3.50 2.65
N THR A 132 -6.99 -4.29 1.60
CA THR A 132 -7.02 -3.80 0.22
C THR A 132 -8.31 -4.24 -0.48
N PHE A 133 -9.11 -3.27 -0.90
CA PHE A 133 -10.24 -3.50 -1.79
C PHE A 133 -9.77 -3.62 -3.23
N ASN A 134 -10.39 -4.52 -3.99
CA ASN A 134 -10.04 -4.81 -5.37
C ASN A 134 -8.57 -5.21 -5.50
N ASP A 135 -8.21 -6.34 -4.88
CA ASP A 135 -6.87 -6.93 -4.92
C ASP A 135 -6.94 -8.41 -5.35
N PRO A 136 -7.44 -8.67 -6.58
CA PRO A 136 -7.55 -10.03 -7.08
C PRO A 136 -6.15 -10.60 -7.42
N PRO A 137 -5.96 -11.93 -7.37
CA PRO A 137 -4.72 -12.56 -7.82
C PRO A 137 -4.45 -12.38 -9.31
N ASP A 138 -5.50 -12.34 -10.13
CA ASP A 138 -5.44 -12.08 -11.58
C ASP A 138 -6.07 -10.71 -11.89
N GLU A 139 -5.36 -9.90 -12.67
CA GLU A 139 -5.80 -8.57 -13.10
C GLU A 139 -7.09 -8.63 -13.93
N GLN A 140 -7.34 -9.74 -14.62
CA GLN A 140 -8.57 -9.93 -15.40
C GLN A 140 -9.83 -9.92 -14.53
N ASP A 141 -9.71 -10.27 -13.25
CA ASP A 141 -10.79 -10.27 -12.28
C ASP A 141 -10.98 -8.91 -11.59
N ALA A 142 -10.15 -7.92 -11.94
CA ALA A 142 -10.22 -6.59 -11.36
C ALA A 142 -11.54 -5.89 -11.66
N LEU A 143 -12.10 -5.28 -10.63
CA LEU A 143 -13.29 -4.46 -10.76
C LEU A 143 -12.99 -3.26 -11.66
N GLN A 144 -13.88 -2.99 -12.60
CA GLN A 144 -13.76 -1.86 -13.52
C GLN A 144 -14.79 -0.78 -13.19
N VAL A 145 -14.69 0.42 -13.78
CA VAL A 145 -15.69 1.49 -13.74
C VAL A 145 -15.97 1.94 -15.17
N GLN A 146 -17.23 2.21 -15.48
CA GLN A 146 -17.67 2.69 -16.81
C GLN A 146 -17.87 4.20 -16.85
N ASN A 147 -18.46 4.75 -15.78
CA ASN A 147 -18.87 6.14 -15.71
C ASN A 147 -18.20 6.82 -14.53
N PRO A 148 -17.71 8.07 -14.69
CA PRO A 148 -17.24 8.86 -13.55
C PRO A 148 -18.40 9.19 -12.61
N GLY A 149 -18.07 9.57 -11.37
CA GLY A 149 -19.04 9.99 -10.34
C GLY A 149 -18.94 9.20 -9.05
N SER A 150 -19.24 9.85 -7.93
CA SER A 150 -19.11 9.26 -6.59
C SER A 150 -20.00 8.05 -6.34
N SER A 151 -21.12 7.93 -7.07
CA SER A 151 -22.01 6.77 -7.00
C SER A 151 -21.53 5.56 -7.80
N ASN A 152 -20.53 5.71 -8.68
CA ASN A 152 -19.97 4.64 -9.51
C ASN A 152 -18.65 4.10 -8.94
N GLY A 153 -18.16 4.65 -7.83
CA GLY A 153 -16.93 4.25 -7.18
C GLY A 153 -17.14 3.45 -5.89
N LEU A 154 -16.08 3.38 -5.08
CA LEU A 154 -16.09 2.82 -3.74
C LEU A 154 -16.48 3.90 -2.72
N PHE A 155 -17.45 3.61 -1.88
CA PHE A 155 -17.81 4.40 -0.72
C PHE A 155 -17.64 3.56 0.53
N MET A 156 -16.92 4.09 1.52
CA MET A 156 -16.71 3.44 2.81
C MET A 156 -16.94 4.44 3.94
N ARG A 157 -17.53 3.96 5.03
CA ARG A 157 -17.52 4.62 6.34
C ARG A 157 -16.80 3.67 7.29
N LEU A 158 -15.75 4.18 7.93
CA LEU A 158 -14.89 3.41 8.80
C LEU A 158 -15.06 3.87 10.25
N ASN A 159 -15.00 2.92 11.17
CA ASN A 159 -14.76 3.11 12.58
C ASN A 159 -13.26 2.90 12.83
N ILE A 160 -12.58 3.88 13.42
CA ILE A 160 -11.14 3.76 13.70
C ILE A 160 -10.85 3.04 15.01
N GLU A 161 -11.88 2.78 15.83
CA GLU A 161 -11.76 2.11 17.14
C GLU A 161 -10.72 2.79 18.04
N GLN A 162 -10.85 4.11 18.19
CA GLN A 162 -9.90 4.93 18.95
C GLN A 162 -9.78 4.51 20.42
N ASP A 163 -10.84 3.92 20.99
CA ASP A 163 -10.86 3.33 22.33
C ASP A 163 -9.93 2.12 22.47
N LEU A 164 -9.60 1.45 21.36
CA LEU A 164 -8.67 0.33 21.30
C LEU A 164 -7.23 0.75 20.99
N TYR A 165 -6.95 2.05 20.91
CA TYR A 165 -5.59 2.52 20.64
C TYR A 165 -4.65 2.25 21.81
N THR A 166 -3.41 1.94 21.46
CA THR A 166 -2.31 1.80 22.42
C THR A 166 -1.70 3.16 22.71
N TYR A 167 -1.22 3.36 23.94
CA TYR A 167 -0.54 4.59 24.34
C TYR A 167 0.95 4.47 23.97
N GLY A 168 1.42 5.30 23.04
CA GLY A 168 2.81 5.33 22.57
C GLY A 168 3.28 6.74 22.23
N GLU A 169 4.38 6.88 21.48
CA GLU A 169 4.97 8.18 21.14
C GLU A 169 4.09 9.05 20.22
N SER A 170 3.22 8.43 19.41
CA SER A 170 2.27 9.15 18.56
C SER A 170 0.89 9.19 19.19
N THR A 171 0.33 10.40 19.34
CA THR A 171 -1.04 10.64 19.82
C THR A 171 -2.05 10.81 18.68
N SER A 172 -1.62 10.57 17.44
CA SER A 172 -2.50 10.72 16.28
C SER A 172 -3.54 9.61 16.23
N ALA A 173 -4.74 9.93 15.72
CA ALA A 173 -5.81 8.96 15.47
C ALA A 173 -6.34 9.07 14.03
N GLY A 174 -6.53 7.95 13.34
CA GLY A 174 -7.02 7.97 11.96
C GLY A 174 -6.70 6.72 11.14
N ILE A 175 -7.01 6.81 9.85
CA ILE A 175 -6.75 5.79 8.84
C ILE A 175 -5.84 6.38 7.77
N LYS A 176 -4.82 5.63 7.35
CA LYS A 176 -4.06 5.91 6.13
C LYS A 176 -4.70 5.18 4.96
N GLY A 177 -4.97 5.90 3.88
CA GLY A 177 -5.53 5.36 2.64
C GLY A 177 -4.52 5.47 1.50
N PHE A 178 -4.33 4.37 0.77
CA PHE A 178 -3.47 4.29 -0.41
C PHE A 178 -4.28 3.87 -1.61
N VAL A 179 -3.97 4.47 -2.76
CA VAL A 179 -4.57 4.11 -4.04
C VAL A 179 -3.43 3.69 -4.95
N ALA A 180 -3.43 2.43 -5.34
CA ALA A 180 -2.38 1.85 -6.17
C ALA A 180 -2.96 1.35 -7.49
N VAL A 181 -2.15 1.49 -8.55
CA VAL A 181 -2.42 0.83 -9.82
C VAL A 181 -2.11 -0.66 -9.62
N GLN A 182 -2.98 -1.52 -10.14
CA GLN A 182 -2.71 -2.95 -10.17
C GLN A 182 -1.69 -3.20 -11.28
N PHE A 183 -0.55 -3.78 -10.93
CA PHE A 183 0.45 -4.23 -11.90
C PHE A 183 0.31 -5.74 -12.10
N PRO A 184 0.49 -6.26 -13.31
CA PRO A 184 0.52 -7.69 -13.53
C PRO A 184 1.63 -8.33 -12.68
N ALA A 185 1.30 -9.49 -12.08
CA ALA A 185 2.26 -10.34 -11.37
C ALA A 185 3.35 -10.79 -12.36
N GLY A 186 4.42 -10.00 -12.47
CA GLY A 186 5.47 -10.17 -13.48
C GLY A 186 6.26 -8.91 -13.81
N LEU A 187 5.81 -7.73 -13.33
CA LEU A 187 6.50 -6.45 -13.54
C LEU A 187 7.11 -5.85 -12.27
N GLN A 188 7.38 -6.67 -11.26
CA GLN A 188 8.40 -6.35 -10.25
C GLN A 188 9.75 -6.80 -10.83
N ARG A 189 10.46 -5.86 -11.47
CA ARG A 189 11.88 -5.97 -11.78
C ARG A 189 12.68 -5.19 -10.76
#